data_AF-A0AAJ5UYT1-F1
#
_entry.id   AF-A0AAJ5UYT1-F1
#
_cell.length_a   1.000
_cell.length_b   1.000
_cell.length_c   1.000
_cell.angle_alpha   90.00
_cell.angle_beta   90.00
_cell.angle_gamma   90.00
#
_symmetry.space_group_name_H-M   'P 1'
#
loop_
_entity.id
_entity.type
_entity.pdbx_description
1 polymer ?
#
loop_
_entity_poly.entity_id
_entity_poly.type
_entity_poly.pdbx_seq_one_letter_code
_entity_poly.pdbx_strand_id
1 'polypeptide(L)'
;MATDKTLTNKLLVERKEILSSMIEPSNSLLVTPSIVGNGSSIFQLTKDRGMEGIVGKRSNSTYKTNHRSHEWLKYKHFKIADVVIFGYKENPFTMLVGKRLNNGKYKPLANVEFGFKPEEKTAFREIAKQIVTKVEQDMMWLEPRLCCKVQYLEKIHQVL
;
A
#
# COMPACT_ATOMS: atom_id res chain seq x y z
N MET A 1 -24.52 0.61 23.73
CA MET A 1 -25.41 1.76 23.43
C MET A 1 -24.60 2.80 22.68
N ALA A 2 -25.10 3.29 21.54
CA ALA A 2 -24.51 4.45 20.86
C ALA A 2 -25.07 5.73 21.51
N THR A 3 -24.23 6.74 21.71
CA THR A 3 -24.67 8.04 22.24
C THR A 3 -25.05 8.99 21.10
N ASP A 4 -26.12 9.77 21.25
CA ASP A 4 -26.50 10.85 20.30
C ASP A 4 -25.50 12.02 20.25
N LYS A 5 -24.45 11.96 21.06
CA LYS A 5 -23.42 13.01 21.16
C LYS A 5 -22.28 12.73 20.20
N THR A 6 -21.92 13.75 19.42
CA THR A 6 -20.70 13.69 18.61
C THR A 6 -19.46 13.64 19.49
N LEU A 7 -18.54 12.73 19.18
CA LEU A 7 -17.25 12.61 19.83
C LEU A 7 -16.11 13.16 18.95
N THR A 8 -16.37 13.64 17.74
CA THR A 8 -15.31 13.99 16.78
C THR A 8 -14.37 15.09 17.28
N ASN A 9 -14.86 16.00 18.10
CA ASN A 9 -14.09 17.11 18.68
C ASN A 9 -13.31 16.71 19.95
N LYS A 10 -13.50 15.49 20.46
CA LYS A 10 -12.73 14.96 21.59
C LYS A 10 -11.37 14.43 21.13
N LEU A 11 -10.41 14.45 22.04
CA LEU A 11 -9.08 13.90 21.81
C LEU A 11 -9.18 12.39 21.61
N LEU A 12 -8.26 11.82 20.83
CA LEU A 12 -8.23 10.38 20.56
C LEU A 12 -8.21 9.54 21.84
N VAL A 13 -7.47 9.96 22.86
CA VAL A 13 -7.41 9.25 24.15
C VAL A 13 -8.78 9.16 24.81
N GLU A 14 -9.51 10.27 24.91
CA GLU A 14 -10.87 10.31 25.47
C GLU A 14 -11.83 9.43 24.65
N ARG A 15 -11.73 9.49 23.31
CA ARG A 15 -12.59 8.67 22.44
C ARG A 15 -12.34 7.17 22.62
N LYS A 16 -11.09 6.77 22.88
CA LYS A 16 -10.75 5.36 23.15
C LYS A 16 -11.25 4.89 24.52
N GLU A 17 -11.16 5.73 25.54
CA GLU A 17 -11.73 5.45 26.86
C GLU A 17 -13.24 5.25 26.77
N ILE A 18 -13.94 6.15 26.08
CA ILE A 18 -15.38 6.06 25.84
C ILE A 18 -15.72 4.78 25.05
N LEU A 19 -14.95 4.45 23.99
CA LEU A 19 -15.18 3.21 23.24
C LEU A 19 -14.99 1.97 24.11
N SER A 20 -13.97 1.97 24.97
CA SER A 20 -13.64 0.83 25.83
C SER A 20 -14.66 0.63 26.95
N SER A 21 -15.30 1.69 27.44
CA SER A 21 -16.37 1.58 28.43
C SER A 21 -17.73 1.15 27.84
N MET A 22 -17.90 1.22 26.52
CA MET A 22 -19.14 0.86 25.83
C MET A 22 -19.17 -0.57 25.30
N ILE A 23 -18.01 -1.21 25.17
CA ILE A 23 -17.86 -2.52 24.53
C ILE A 23 -17.37 -3.53 25.55
N GLU A 24 -18.19 -4.55 25.81
CA GLU A 24 -17.74 -5.78 26.46
C GLU A 24 -17.12 -6.71 25.41
N PRO A 25 -15.82 -7.05 25.51
CA PRO A 25 -15.17 -7.90 24.52
C PRO A 25 -15.78 -9.30 24.46
N SER A 26 -15.96 -9.81 23.25
CA SER A 26 -16.45 -11.15 22.95
C SER A 26 -15.74 -11.71 21.72
N ASN A 27 -16.04 -12.95 21.36
CA ASN A 27 -15.47 -13.59 20.17
C ASN A 27 -15.86 -12.88 18.86
N SER A 28 -16.98 -12.16 18.85
CA SER A 28 -17.49 -11.46 17.66
C SER A 28 -17.20 -9.95 17.67
N LEU A 29 -16.84 -9.38 18.82
CA LEU A 29 -16.64 -7.95 18.96
C LEU A 29 -15.50 -7.65 19.94
N LEU A 30 -14.47 -6.94 19.46
CA LEU A 30 -13.37 -6.47 20.28
C LEU A 30 -13.01 -5.03 19.98
N VAL A 31 -12.52 -4.31 20.99
CA VAL A 31 -11.85 -3.03 20.79
C VAL A 31 -10.44 -3.31 20.27
N THR A 32 -10.04 -2.66 19.17
CA THR A 32 -8.69 -2.82 18.62
C THR A 32 -7.65 -2.41 19.67
N PRO A 33 -6.74 -3.32 20.08
CA PRO A 33 -5.70 -2.99 21.05
C PRO A 33 -4.82 -1.85 20.56
N SER A 34 -4.38 -1.00 21.49
CA SER A 34 -3.44 0.07 21.18
C SER A 34 -2.52 0.33 22.35
N ILE A 35 -1.27 0.66 22.05
CA ILE A 35 -0.23 0.91 23.05
C ILE A 35 0.28 2.33 22.83
N VAL A 36 0.49 3.06 23.92
CA VAL A 36 1.13 4.38 23.91
C VAL A 36 2.64 4.17 23.99
N GLY A 37 3.38 4.76 23.05
CA GLY A 37 4.83 4.52 22.93
C GLY A 37 5.16 3.19 22.27
N ASN A 38 6.45 2.83 22.25
CA ASN A 38 6.97 1.55 21.73
C ASN A 38 6.59 1.21 20.28
N GLY A 39 6.38 2.23 19.43
CA GLY A 39 5.95 2.05 18.05
C GLY A 39 6.85 1.10 17.25
N SER A 40 8.18 1.22 17.41
CA SER A 40 9.15 0.35 16.74
C SER A 40 9.02 -1.12 17.14
N SER A 41 8.84 -1.40 18.43
CA SER A 41 8.69 -2.77 18.95
C SER A 41 7.39 -3.42 18.44
N ILE A 42 6.29 -2.65 18.40
CA ILE A 42 5.01 -3.12 17.86
C ILE A 42 5.12 -3.33 16.34
N PHE A 43 5.81 -2.43 15.64
CA PHE A 43 6.05 -2.57 14.21
C PHE A 43 6.81 -3.87 13.93
N GLN A 44 7.87 -4.18 14.70
CA GLN A 44 8.59 -5.44 14.55
C GLN A 44 7.71 -6.66 14.90
N LEU A 45 6.97 -6.62 16.02
CA LEU A 45 6.08 -7.70 16.43
C LEU A 45 5.00 -8.01 15.37
N THR A 46 4.40 -6.96 14.79
CA THR A 46 3.41 -7.12 13.71
C THR A 46 4.02 -7.70 12.44
N LYS A 47 5.31 -7.40 12.16
CA LYS A 47 6.06 -8.00 11.06
C LYS A 47 6.23 -9.51 11.27
N ASP A 48 6.69 -9.89 12.45
CA ASP A 48 6.98 -11.29 12.80
C ASP A 48 5.70 -12.15 12.81
N ARG A 49 4.54 -11.52 13.06
CA ARG A 49 3.22 -12.15 12.99
C ARG A 49 2.56 -12.10 11.60
N GLY A 50 3.26 -11.61 10.58
CA GLY A 50 2.73 -11.53 9.20
C GLY A 50 1.56 -10.58 9.02
N MET A 51 1.42 -9.57 9.89
CA MET A 51 0.37 -8.54 9.78
C MET A 51 0.77 -7.46 8.75
N GLU A 52 -0.19 -6.67 8.25
CA GLU A 52 0.08 -5.61 7.25
C GLU A 52 1.02 -4.52 7.78
N GLY A 53 0.92 -4.20 9.08
CA GLY A 53 1.67 -3.13 9.73
C GLY A 53 0.91 -2.49 10.89
N ILE A 54 1.18 -1.21 11.15
CA ILE A 54 0.58 -0.45 12.26
C ILE A 54 0.04 0.90 11.79
N VAL A 55 -0.85 1.47 12.61
CA VAL A 55 -1.32 2.86 12.45
C VAL A 55 -0.89 3.68 13.67
N GLY A 56 0.03 4.62 13.47
CA GLY A 56 0.37 5.63 14.45
C GLY A 56 -0.69 6.72 14.46
N LYS A 57 -1.24 7.04 15.63
CA LYS A 57 -2.25 8.10 15.78
C LYS A 57 -1.84 9.07 16.89
N ARG A 58 -1.86 10.37 16.65
CA ARG A 58 -1.53 11.35 17.69
C ARG A 58 -2.59 11.34 18.79
N SER A 59 -2.15 11.23 20.05
CA SER A 59 -3.01 11.07 21.23
C SER A 59 -3.98 12.24 21.45
N ASN A 60 -3.54 13.46 21.18
CA ASN A 60 -4.33 14.69 21.31
C ASN A 60 -4.96 15.14 19.96
N SER A 61 -5.05 14.26 18.96
CA SER A 61 -5.76 14.57 17.72
C SER A 61 -7.28 14.45 17.88
N THR A 62 -8.02 15.40 17.32
CA THR A 62 -9.46 15.27 17.06
C THR A 62 -9.70 14.45 15.79
N TYR A 63 -10.93 13.97 15.58
CA TYR A 63 -11.30 13.27 14.35
C TYR A 63 -11.67 14.27 13.26
N LYS A 64 -11.05 14.12 12.08
CA LYS A 64 -11.34 14.94 10.89
C LYS A 64 -12.06 14.09 9.84
N THR A 65 -13.37 14.26 9.72
CA THR A 65 -14.19 13.56 8.73
C THR A 65 -13.76 13.92 7.31
N ASN A 66 -13.72 12.94 6.40
CA ASN A 66 -13.38 13.10 4.98
C ASN A 66 -12.00 13.75 4.73
N HIS A 67 -11.06 13.60 5.65
CA HIS A 67 -9.77 14.27 5.58
C HIS A 67 -8.59 13.30 5.74
N ARG A 68 -7.62 13.38 4.82
CA ARG A 68 -6.32 12.69 4.97
C ARG A 68 -5.44 13.49 5.91
N SER A 69 -5.23 13.01 7.13
CA SER A 69 -4.50 13.73 8.17
C SER A 69 -3.11 13.12 8.44
N HIS A 70 -2.11 13.98 8.67
CA HIS A 70 -0.80 13.57 9.19
C HIS A 70 -0.85 13.07 10.64
N GLU A 71 -1.98 13.27 11.32
CA GLU A 71 -2.21 12.78 12.67
C GLU A 71 -2.39 11.25 12.70
N TRP A 72 -2.68 10.62 11.55
CA TRP A 72 -2.87 9.18 11.38
C TRP A 72 -1.92 8.67 10.30
N LEU A 73 -0.82 8.04 10.70
CA LEU A 73 0.21 7.53 9.80
C LEU A 73 0.14 6.01 9.73
N LYS A 74 0.13 5.48 8.50
CA LYS A 74 0.19 4.03 8.23
C LYS A 74 1.64 3.65 8.00
N TYR A 75 2.16 2.72 8.81
CA TYR A 75 3.46 2.10 8.60
C TYR A 75 3.20 0.66 8.18
N LYS A 76 3.66 0.29 6.98
CA LYS A 76 3.35 -1.01 6.37
C LYS A 76 4.61 -1.84 6.16
N HIS A 77 4.45 -3.15 6.29
CA HIS A 77 5.48 -4.14 5.97
C HIS A 77 5.47 -4.42 4.47
N PHE A 78 6.11 -3.55 3.69
CA PHE A 78 6.25 -3.77 2.26
C PHE A 78 7.16 -4.96 1.97
N LYS A 79 6.69 -5.85 1.10
CA LYS A 79 7.47 -6.88 0.44
C LYS A 79 8.02 -6.31 -0.87
N ILE A 80 9.14 -6.85 -1.34
CA ILE A 80 9.76 -6.44 -2.61
C ILE A 80 9.74 -7.63 -3.57
N ALA A 81 9.40 -7.37 -4.83
CA ALA A 81 9.56 -8.32 -5.91
C ALA A 81 10.40 -7.73 -7.04
N ASP A 82 11.32 -8.51 -7.58
CA ASP A 82 11.97 -8.24 -8.85
C ASP A 82 11.00 -8.63 -9.97
N VAL A 83 10.73 -7.70 -10.88
CA VAL A 83 9.78 -7.87 -11.98
C VAL A 83 10.36 -7.36 -13.29
N VAL A 84 9.89 -7.95 -14.39
CA VAL A 84 10.19 -7.55 -15.76
C VAL A 84 9.11 -6.58 -16.23
N ILE A 85 9.51 -5.55 -16.98
CA ILE A 85 8.62 -4.55 -17.54
C ILE A 85 8.25 -4.98 -18.97
N PHE A 86 6.95 -5.09 -19.23
CA PHE A 86 6.42 -5.51 -20.54
C PHE A 86 5.85 -4.36 -21.37
N GLY A 87 5.51 -3.26 -20.71
CA GLY A 87 4.94 -2.12 -21.39
C GLY A 87 4.64 -0.98 -20.43
N TYR A 88 4.25 0.15 -20.98
CA TYR A 88 3.79 1.28 -20.19
C TYR A 88 2.78 2.13 -20.96
N LYS A 89 2.00 2.90 -20.19
CA LYS A 89 1.10 3.96 -20.64
C LYS A 89 1.61 5.30 -20.11
N GLU A 90 1.31 6.39 -20.80
CA GLU A 90 1.74 7.74 -20.38
C GLU A 90 0.70 8.48 -19.55
N ASN A 91 -0.61 8.24 -19.78
CA ASN A 91 -1.68 9.05 -19.22
C ASN A 91 -2.83 8.19 -18.64
N PRO A 92 -2.82 7.86 -17.33
CA PRO A 92 -1.75 8.12 -16.37
C PRO A 92 -0.53 7.23 -16.60
N PHE A 93 0.65 7.67 -16.15
CA PHE A 93 1.87 6.89 -16.27
C PHE A 93 1.74 5.57 -15.51
N THR A 94 1.69 4.46 -16.24
CA THR A 94 1.40 3.13 -15.70
C THR A 94 2.34 2.11 -16.32
N MET A 95 3.05 1.34 -15.51
CA MET A 95 3.91 0.26 -16.00
C MET A 95 3.22 -1.09 -15.86
N LEU A 96 3.23 -1.88 -16.93
CA LEU A 96 2.81 -3.27 -16.90
C LEU A 96 4.02 -4.15 -16.58
N VAL A 97 3.93 -4.87 -15.47
CA VAL A 97 5.03 -5.70 -14.98
C VAL A 97 4.63 -7.15 -14.82
N GLY A 98 5.60 -8.05 -14.86
CA GLY A 98 5.41 -9.42 -14.39
C GLY A 98 6.70 -10.21 -14.28
N LYS A 99 6.63 -11.52 -14.50
CA LYS A 99 7.78 -12.41 -14.30
C LYS A 99 8.02 -13.34 -15.48
N ARG A 100 9.28 -13.69 -15.71
CA ARG A 100 9.66 -14.79 -16.60
C ARG A 100 9.44 -16.13 -15.88
N LEU A 101 8.88 -17.10 -16.59
CA LEU A 101 8.67 -18.47 -16.13
C LEU A 101 9.82 -19.36 -16.62
N ASN A 102 10.02 -20.52 -15.98
CA ASN A 102 11.08 -21.46 -16.33
C ASN A 102 10.99 -21.99 -17.77
N ASN A 103 9.78 -22.05 -18.33
CA ASN A 103 9.53 -22.44 -19.72
C ASN A 103 9.79 -21.33 -20.75
N GLY A 104 10.41 -20.22 -20.32
CA GLY A 104 10.71 -19.07 -21.18
C GLY A 104 9.52 -18.12 -21.43
N LYS A 105 8.30 -18.49 -21.02
CA LYS A 105 7.11 -17.62 -21.15
C LYS A 105 7.10 -16.52 -20.08
N TYR A 106 6.27 -15.51 -20.29
CA TYR A 106 6.07 -14.42 -19.35
C TYR A 106 4.67 -14.48 -18.73
N LYS A 107 4.56 -14.19 -17.44
CA LYS A 107 3.29 -14.06 -16.71
C LYS A 107 3.13 -12.61 -16.24
N PRO A 108 2.10 -11.88 -16.70
CA PRO A 108 1.73 -10.57 -16.15
C PRO A 108 1.43 -10.68 -14.65
N LEU A 109 1.81 -9.67 -13.87
CA LEU A 109 1.55 -9.64 -12.42
C LEU A 109 0.73 -8.43 -11.99
N ALA A 110 1.06 -7.23 -12.48
CA ALA A 110 0.43 -6.01 -11.97
C ALA A 110 0.62 -4.80 -12.90
N ASN A 111 -0.21 -3.79 -12.66
CA ASN A 111 0.02 -2.41 -13.09
C ASN A 111 0.66 -1.62 -11.95
N VAL A 112 1.66 -0.79 -12.25
CA VAL A 112 2.37 0.05 -11.28
C VAL A 112 2.25 1.52 -11.70
N GLU A 113 1.55 2.31 -10.89
CA GLU A 113 1.23 3.72 -11.18
C GLU A 113 2.01 4.72 -10.30
N PHE A 114 2.54 4.25 -9.17
CA PHE A 114 3.18 5.08 -8.15
C PHE A 114 4.63 4.66 -7.91
N GLY A 115 5.40 5.56 -7.28
CA GLY A 115 6.78 5.28 -6.86
C GLY A 115 7.85 5.83 -7.80
N PHE A 116 7.47 6.58 -8.84
CA PHE A 116 8.39 7.20 -9.79
C PHE A 116 8.43 8.72 -9.63
N LYS A 117 9.63 9.28 -9.49
CA LYS A 117 9.88 10.71 -9.60
C LYS A 117 9.80 11.17 -11.07
N PRO A 118 9.52 12.45 -11.35
CA PRO A 118 9.49 12.96 -12.72
C PRO A 118 10.76 12.63 -13.52
N GLU A 119 11.94 12.71 -12.90
CA GLU A 119 13.23 12.46 -13.54
C GLU A 119 13.41 10.98 -13.88
N GLU A 120 12.96 10.08 -12.99
CA GLU A 120 12.98 8.63 -13.23
C GLU A 120 12.08 8.24 -14.39
N LYS A 121 10.90 8.86 -14.52
CA LYS A 121 10.02 8.66 -15.68
C LYS A 121 10.69 9.12 -16.98
N THR A 122 11.36 10.27 -16.96
CA THR A 122 12.11 10.78 -18.13
C THR A 122 13.25 9.85 -18.52
N ALA A 123 14.09 9.44 -17.56
CA ALA A 123 15.18 8.50 -17.83
C ALA A 123 14.67 7.15 -18.36
N PHE A 124 13.57 6.63 -17.79
CA PHE A 124 12.93 5.41 -18.27
C PHE A 124 12.48 5.55 -19.73
N ARG A 125 11.85 6.67 -20.11
CA ARG A 125 11.40 6.89 -21.50
C ARG A 125 12.53 6.86 -22.52
N GLU A 126 13.67 7.47 -22.21
CA GLU A 126 14.82 7.50 -23.13
C GLU A 126 15.36 6.10 -23.42
N ILE A 127 15.30 5.21 -22.42
CA ILE A 127 15.67 3.80 -22.58
C ILE A 127 14.54 3.04 -23.29
N ALA A 128 13.30 3.22 -22.84
CA ALA A 128 12.14 2.46 -23.32
C ALA A 128 11.88 2.66 -24.81
N LYS A 129 12.04 3.89 -25.34
CA LYS A 129 11.89 4.23 -26.77
C LYS A 129 12.73 3.33 -27.69
N GLN A 130 13.88 2.86 -27.23
CA GLN A 130 14.81 2.03 -28.01
C GLN A 130 14.38 0.55 -28.10
N ILE A 131 13.44 0.13 -27.25
CA ILE A 131 13.00 -1.26 -27.13
C ILE A 131 11.48 -1.42 -27.27
N VAL A 132 10.80 -0.40 -27.81
CA VAL A 132 9.37 -0.52 -28.16
C VAL A 132 9.22 -1.51 -29.30
N THR A 133 8.42 -2.54 -29.07
CA THR A 133 8.09 -3.56 -30.09
C THR A 133 6.80 -3.25 -30.81
N LYS A 134 5.83 -2.66 -30.10
CA LYS A 134 4.49 -2.39 -30.62
C LYS A 134 3.84 -1.26 -29.84
N VAL A 135 3.05 -0.44 -30.54
CA VAL A 135 2.17 0.56 -29.93
C VAL A 135 0.73 0.19 -30.26
N GLU A 136 -0.11 0.04 -29.24
CA GLU A 136 -1.54 -0.22 -29.39
C GLU A 136 -2.33 0.73 -28.50
N GLN A 137 -3.17 1.57 -29.12
CA GLN A 137 -3.90 2.63 -28.41
C GLN A 137 -2.93 3.51 -27.61
N ASP A 138 -2.98 3.42 -26.28
CA ASP A 138 -2.14 4.16 -25.32
C ASP A 138 -1.02 3.29 -24.70
N MET A 139 -0.92 2.01 -25.08
CA MET A 139 0.05 1.07 -24.56
C MET A 139 1.28 0.96 -25.46
N MET A 140 2.45 1.19 -24.88
CA MET A 140 3.75 0.99 -25.50
C MET A 140 4.32 -0.35 -25.00
N TRP A 141 4.26 -1.38 -25.83
CA TRP A 141 4.81 -2.71 -25.54
C TRP A 141 6.32 -2.72 -25.74
N LEU A 142 7.05 -3.31 -24.80
CA LEU A 142 8.51 -3.33 -24.76
C LEU A 142 9.05 -4.74 -24.95
N GLU A 143 10.26 -4.85 -25.52
CA GLU A 143 11.05 -6.07 -25.34
C GLU A 143 11.29 -6.27 -23.83
N PRO A 144 11.10 -7.49 -23.30
CA PRO A 144 11.18 -7.79 -21.87
C PRO A 144 12.63 -7.84 -21.36
N ARG A 145 13.33 -6.70 -21.45
CA ARG A 145 14.77 -6.54 -21.15
C ARG A 145 15.01 -5.68 -19.91
N LEU A 146 14.02 -4.89 -19.50
CA LEU A 146 14.12 -4.03 -18.32
C LEU A 146 13.49 -4.72 -17.11
N CYS A 147 14.17 -4.65 -15.99
CA CYS A 147 13.70 -5.14 -14.70
C CYS A 147 13.66 -4.00 -13.68
N CYS A 148 12.72 -4.08 -12.73
CA CYS A 148 12.66 -3.17 -11.61
C CYS A 148 12.21 -3.89 -10.33
N LYS A 149 12.38 -3.21 -9.20
CA LYS A 149 11.88 -3.65 -7.89
C LYS A 149 10.56 -2.97 -7.60
N VAL A 150 9.54 -3.75 -7.28
CA VAL A 150 8.23 -3.23 -6.88
C VAL A 150 7.94 -3.56 -5.43
N GLN A 151 7.47 -2.55 -4.69
CA GLN A 151 6.95 -2.73 -3.35
C GLN A 151 5.47 -3.13 -3.40
N TYR A 152 5.09 -4.13 -2.62
CA TYR A 152 3.71 -4.61 -2.54
C TYR A 152 3.41 -5.12 -1.11
N LEU A 153 2.12 -5.30 -0.79
CA LEU A 153 1.69 -5.82 0.52
C LEU A 153 1.38 -7.31 0.45
N GLU A 154 0.50 -7.69 -0.48
CA GLU A 154 0.08 -9.08 -0.65
C GLU A 154 0.13 -9.55 -2.10
N LYS A 155 0.36 -10.85 -2.27
CA LYS A 155 0.22 -11.54 -3.55
C LYS A 155 -1.17 -12.16 -3.60
N ILE A 156 -1.97 -11.72 -4.55
CA ILE A 156 -3.24 -12.38 -4.83
C ILE A 156 -2.91 -13.65 -5.62
N HIS A 157 -3.23 -14.82 -5.09
CA HIS A 157 -3.16 -16.06 -5.85
C HIS A 157 -4.23 -16.00 -6.94
N GLN A 158 -3.82 -15.72 -8.17
CA GLN A 158 -4.66 -15.98 -9.32
C GLN A 158 -4.78 -17.51 -9.45
N VAL A 159 -5.95 -18.02 -9.11
CA VAL A 159 -6.40 -19.34 -9.57
C VAL A 159 -6.36 -19.27 -11.09
N LEU A 160 -5.46 -20.06 -11.69
CA LEU A 160 -5.38 -20.25 -13.14
C LEU A 160 -6.48 -21.20 -13.58
#